data_AF-A0A2N6TJ04-F1
#
_entry.id   AF-A0A2N6TJ04-F1
#
_cell.length_a   1.000
_cell.length_b   1.000
_cell.length_c   1.000
_cell.angle_alpha   90.00
_cell.angle_beta   90.00
_cell.angle_gamma   90.00
#
_symmetry.space_group_name_H-M   'P 1'
#
loop_
_entity.id
_entity.type
_entity.pdbx_description
1 polymer ?
#
loop_
_entity_poly.entity_id
_entity_poly.type
_entity_poly.pdbx_seq_one_letter_code
_entity_poly.pdbx_strand_id
1 'polypeptide(L)'
;MKSKIKYLIFFLISILLLNSCSTLRKIYIGLGGTTFVPPRYEALIYGIVENDKVNRMGLSKIYVDKMYEINMHKMEHIIGEKYKIRFNSPTEIETYTEQSYCIKFYDDFKMTINGKEYTIPKEKIEEKENKWNDGSITVKYKWLVPVNILKTDDNEYILDIGEIEIVDKTGKIIKPKEKIPTLLFKKTVYVVLADKGIKYDGWVEDYPGGIKALRELEKYFKSVK
;
A
#
# COMPACT_ATOMS: atom_id res chain seq x y z
N MET A 1 4.27 29.37 53.62
CA MET A 1 3.59 28.07 53.40
C MET A 1 2.65 28.05 52.19
N LYS A 2 1.89 29.13 51.91
CA LYS A 2 0.94 29.20 50.77
C LYS A 2 1.55 29.08 49.36
N SER A 3 2.80 29.49 49.15
CA SER A 3 3.47 29.37 47.83
C SER A 3 3.92 27.93 47.54
N LYS A 4 4.45 27.20 48.53
CA LYS A 4 4.91 25.81 48.38
C LYS A 4 3.79 24.84 47.99
N ILE A 5 2.57 25.05 48.51
CA ILE A 5 1.38 24.25 48.15
C ILE A 5 0.95 24.52 46.71
N LYS A 6 1.01 25.77 46.23
CA LYS A 6 0.71 26.11 44.83
C LYS A 6 1.69 25.45 43.85
N TYR A 7 2.99 25.44 44.17
CA TYR A 7 4.00 24.75 43.37
C TYR A 7 3.82 23.22 43.40
N LEU A 8 3.45 22.63 44.53
CA LEU A 8 3.17 21.20 44.64
C LEU A 8 1.95 20.78 43.81
N ILE A 9 0.87 21.57 43.84
CA ILE A 9 -0.33 21.35 43.03
C ILE A 9 -0.01 21.51 41.54
N PHE A 10 0.74 22.55 41.16
CA PHE A 10 1.19 22.73 39.78
C PHE A 10 2.10 21.59 39.31
N PHE A 11 2.99 21.10 40.18
CA PHE A 11 3.85 19.95 39.92
C PHE A 11 3.04 18.66 39.74
N LEU A 12 2.06 18.38 40.61
CA LEU A 12 1.14 17.24 40.48
C LEU A 12 0.28 17.30 39.21
N ILE A 13 -0.27 18.47 38.88
CA ILE A 13 -1.02 18.70 37.63
C ILE A 13 -0.10 18.52 36.43
N SER A 14 1.13 19.02 36.47
CA SER A 14 2.11 18.83 35.41
C SER A 14 2.50 17.36 35.25
N ILE A 15 2.66 16.59 36.33
CA ILE A 15 2.92 15.14 36.28
C ILE A 15 1.73 14.39 35.69
N LEU A 16 0.50 14.76 36.06
CA LEU A 16 -0.71 14.15 35.50
C LEU A 16 -0.84 14.47 34.02
N LEU A 17 -0.60 15.72 33.60
CA LEU A 17 -0.65 16.13 32.19
C LEU A 17 0.48 15.48 31.37
N LEU A 18 1.70 15.39 31.92
CA LEU A 18 2.86 14.78 31.26
C LEU A 18 2.73 13.25 31.11
N ASN A 19 2.13 12.55 32.09
CA ASN A 19 1.90 11.10 32.02
C ASN A 19 0.58 10.72 31.32
N SER A 20 -0.33 11.67 31.11
CA SER A 20 -1.64 11.42 30.51
C SER A 20 -1.58 11.13 29.02
N CYS A 21 -0.59 11.66 28.29
CA CYS A 21 -0.63 11.61 26.82
C CYS A 21 -0.55 10.16 26.29
N SER A 22 0.30 9.32 26.89
CA SER A 22 0.37 7.89 26.54
C SER A 22 -0.87 7.13 26.98
N THR A 23 -1.38 7.36 28.19
CA THR A 23 -2.54 6.64 28.74
C THR A 23 -3.84 7.01 28.02
N LEU A 24 -4.05 8.30 27.73
CA LEU A 24 -5.16 8.80 26.93
C LEU A 24 -5.10 8.27 25.50
N ARG A 25 -3.91 8.19 24.89
CA ARG A 25 -3.75 7.59 23.55
C ARG A 25 -4.14 6.11 23.55
N LYS A 26 -3.73 5.33 24.56
CA LYS A 26 -4.12 3.92 24.71
C LYS A 26 -5.64 3.77 24.83
N ILE A 27 -6.26 4.56 25.71
CA ILE A 27 -7.72 4.56 25.91
C ILE A 27 -8.45 4.96 24.62
N TYR A 28 -8.00 6.03 23.95
CA TYR A 28 -8.59 6.50 22.70
C TYR A 28 -8.55 5.45 21.59
N ILE A 29 -7.41 4.78 21.39
CA ILE A 29 -7.30 3.67 20.43
C ILE A 29 -8.22 2.51 20.87
N GLY A 30 -8.22 2.18 22.17
CA GLY A 30 -9.06 1.13 22.76
C GLY A 30 -10.56 1.34 22.50
N LEU A 31 -11.05 2.56 22.66
CA LEU A 31 -12.44 2.94 22.38
C LEU A 31 -12.78 2.94 20.88
N GLY A 32 -11.78 3.00 20.00
CA GLY A 32 -11.91 2.92 18.54
C GLY A 32 -12.14 1.50 17.98
N GLY A 33 -12.35 0.50 18.84
CA GLY A 33 -12.81 -0.84 18.49
C GLY A 33 -11.74 -1.81 17.98
N THR A 34 -10.73 -1.32 17.26
CA THR A 34 -9.59 -2.16 16.83
C THR A 34 -8.41 -1.94 17.77
N THR A 35 -8.03 -2.97 18.54
CA THR A 35 -7.02 -2.83 19.59
C THR A 35 -5.75 -3.66 19.36
N PHE A 36 -5.84 -4.67 18.49
CA PHE A 36 -4.79 -5.66 18.30
C PHE A 36 -4.76 -6.14 16.84
N VAL A 37 -3.89 -5.53 16.03
CA VAL A 37 -3.67 -5.88 14.62
C VAL A 37 -2.17 -5.98 14.35
N PRO A 38 -1.66 -7.16 13.96
CA PRO A 38 -0.27 -7.29 13.56
C PRO A 38 0.02 -6.42 12.33
N PRO A 39 1.29 -6.00 12.11
CA PRO A 39 1.68 -5.30 10.90
C PRO A 39 1.16 -6.00 9.64
N ARG A 40 0.33 -5.29 8.87
CA ARG A 40 -0.13 -5.69 7.54
C ARG A 40 0.49 -4.77 6.53
N TYR A 41 1.19 -5.34 5.55
CA TYR A 41 1.86 -4.57 4.52
C TYR A 41 1.09 -4.63 3.21
N GLU A 42 1.06 -3.50 2.52
CA GLU A 42 0.57 -3.38 1.16
C GLU A 42 1.62 -2.64 0.31
N ALA A 43 1.48 -2.71 -1.01
CA ALA A 43 2.26 -1.89 -1.92
C ALA A 43 1.29 -1.06 -2.74
N LEU A 44 1.39 0.25 -2.61
CA LEU A 44 0.50 1.18 -3.29
C LEU A 44 1.24 1.96 -4.36
N ILE A 45 0.54 2.33 -5.43
CA ILE A 45 1.10 3.23 -6.44
C ILE A 45 1.33 4.60 -5.81
N TYR A 46 2.58 5.04 -5.81
CA TYR A 46 2.97 6.36 -5.33
C TYR A 46 2.99 7.41 -6.46
N GLY A 47 3.30 6.98 -7.68
CA GLY A 47 3.44 7.87 -8.84
C GLY A 47 3.84 7.12 -10.10
N ILE A 48 3.94 7.86 -11.20
CA ILE A 48 4.60 7.42 -12.42
C ILE A 48 6.03 7.95 -12.43
N VAL A 49 6.95 7.18 -13.02
CA VAL A 49 8.36 7.56 -13.18
C VAL A 49 8.57 8.06 -14.61
N GLU A 50 8.96 9.32 -14.75
CA GLU A 50 9.25 9.96 -16.03
C GLU A 50 10.56 10.75 -15.91
N ASN A 51 11.56 10.45 -16.75
CA ASN A 51 12.88 11.11 -16.73
C ASN A 51 13.51 11.12 -15.32
N ASP A 52 13.54 9.96 -14.66
CA ASP A 52 14.04 9.76 -13.28
C ASP A 52 13.34 10.60 -12.20
N LYS A 53 12.17 11.17 -12.52
CA LYS A 53 11.35 11.95 -11.59
C LYS A 53 10.01 11.29 -11.36
N VAL A 54 9.50 11.43 -10.14
CA VAL A 54 8.18 10.94 -9.77
C VAL A 54 7.12 12.01 -10.04
N ASN A 55 6.25 11.71 -11.00
CA ASN A 55 5.05 12.50 -11.31
C ASN A 55 3.83 11.84 -10.64
N ARG A 56 3.06 12.62 -9.87
CA ARG A 56 1.88 12.15 -9.13
C ARG A 56 0.57 12.52 -9.83
N MET A 57 0.64 12.73 -11.15
CA MET A 57 -0.51 13.02 -12.02
C MET A 57 -1.42 14.15 -11.50
N GLY A 58 -0.80 15.24 -11.01
CA GLY A 58 -1.51 16.39 -10.47
C GLY A 58 -1.81 16.34 -8.96
N LEU A 59 -1.55 15.22 -8.28
CA LEU A 59 -1.60 15.18 -6.81
C LEU A 59 -0.35 15.83 -6.21
N SER A 60 -0.54 16.60 -5.14
CA SER A 60 0.61 17.18 -4.42
C SER A 60 1.34 16.09 -3.63
N LYS A 61 2.67 16.24 -3.47
CA LYS A 61 3.47 15.33 -2.65
C LYS A 61 2.93 15.22 -1.22
N ILE A 62 2.58 16.34 -0.60
CA ILE A 62 2.02 16.38 0.76
C ILE A 62 0.71 15.59 0.85
N TYR A 63 -0.13 15.65 -0.19
CA TYR A 63 -1.39 14.90 -0.23
C TYR A 63 -1.17 13.39 -0.24
N VAL A 64 -0.18 12.92 -1.00
CA VAL A 64 0.18 11.50 -1.09
C VAL A 64 0.95 11.03 0.15
N ASP A 65 1.87 11.84 0.66
CA ASP A 65 2.69 11.50 1.82
C ASP A 65 1.87 11.39 3.11
N LYS A 66 0.86 12.25 3.29
CA LYS A 66 0.06 12.24 4.53
C LYS A 66 -0.88 11.04 4.68
N MET A 67 -1.03 10.19 3.65
CA MET A 67 -1.81 8.95 3.67
C MET A 67 -3.06 8.99 4.56
N TYR A 68 -3.93 9.99 4.35
CA TYR A 68 -5.26 9.90 4.94
C TYR A 68 -5.98 8.71 4.29
N GLU A 69 -6.81 7.99 5.04
CA GLU A 69 -7.61 6.86 4.54
C GLU A 69 -8.35 7.22 3.24
N ILE A 70 -8.86 8.46 3.13
CA ILE A 70 -9.49 9.03 1.92
C ILE A 70 -8.57 9.20 0.70
N ASN A 71 -7.26 9.24 0.90
CA ASN A 71 -6.24 9.44 -0.13
C ASN A 71 -5.57 8.12 -0.52
N MET A 72 -5.71 7.10 0.33
CA MET A 72 -5.21 5.76 0.08
C MET A 72 -5.82 5.27 -1.24
N HIS A 73 -5.01 4.71 -2.13
CA HIS A 73 -5.42 4.27 -3.48
C HIS A 73 -5.83 5.38 -4.47
N LYS A 74 -5.71 6.68 -4.17
CA LYS A 74 -6.11 7.71 -5.14
C LYS A 74 -5.30 7.65 -6.44
N MET A 75 -4.00 7.37 -6.35
CA MET A 75 -3.15 7.13 -7.51
C MET A 75 -3.58 5.89 -8.29
N GLU A 76 -3.91 4.80 -7.59
CA GLU A 76 -4.41 3.57 -8.22
C GLU A 76 -5.72 3.80 -8.96
N HIS A 77 -6.62 4.59 -8.39
CA HIS A 77 -7.86 4.99 -9.04
C HIS A 77 -7.59 5.83 -10.31
N ILE A 78 -6.66 6.79 -10.25
CA ILE A 78 -6.31 7.62 -11.41
C ILE A 78 -5.72 6.75 -12.54
N ILE A 79 -4.78 5.86 -12.21
CA ILE A 79 -4.20 4.91 -13.17
C ILE A 79 -5.26 3.96 -13.71
N GLY A 80 -6.11 3.42 -12.83
CA GLY A 80 -7.14 2.47 -13.21
C GLY A 80 -8.24 3.07 -14.06
N GLU A 81 -8.64 4.30 -13.82
CA GLU A 81 -9.60 4.99 -14.70
C GLU A 81 -9.01 5.27 -16.07
N LYS A 82 -7.76 5.73 -16.13
CA LYS A 82 -7.10 6.10 -17.39
C LYS A 82 -6.79 4.87 -18.25
N TYR A 83 -6.21 3.85 -17.64
CA TYR A 83 -5.68 2.68 -18.33
C TYR A 83 -6.59 1.45 -18.27
N LYS A 84 -7.67 1.52 -17.49
CA LYS A 84 -8.64 0.44 -17.28
C LYS A 84 -8.02 -0.84 -16.70
N ILE A 85 -7.05 -0.66 -15.79
CA ILE A 85 -6.33 -1.74 -15.07
C ILE A 85 -6.33 -1.50 -13.55
N ARG A 86 -6.30 -2.56 -12.76
CA ARG A 86 -6.23 -2.50 -11.31
C ARG A 86 -5.15 -3.45 -10.81
N PHE A 87 -4.36 -3.00 -9.83
CA PHE A 87 -3.49 -3.88 -9.06
C PHE A 87 -4.23 -4.32 -7.80
N ASN A 88 -4.38 -5.63 -7.61
CA ASN A 88 -4.94 -6.19 -6.38
C ASN A 88 -3.84 -6.58 -5.38
N SER A 89 -2.62 -6.76 -5.89
CA SER A 89 -1.42 -7.06 -5.12
C SER A 89 -0.18 -6.73 -5.96
N PRO A 90 1.03 -6.79 -5.40
CA PRO A 90 2.27 -6.65 -6.19
C PRO A 90 2.45 -7.70 -7.31
N THR A 91 1.63 -8.74 -7.31
CA THR A 91 1.73 -9.91 -8.19
C THR A 91 0.47 -10.15 -9.01
N GLU A 92 -0.52 -9.25 -8.95
CA GLU A 92 -1.82 -9.46 -9.57
C GLU A 92 -2.37 -8.17 -10.17
N ILE A 93 -2.69 -8.23 -11.46
CA ILE A 93 -3.36 -7.18 -12.21
C ILE A 93 -4.65 -7.73 -12.84
N GLU A 94 -5.67 -6.90 -12.91
CA GLU A 94 -6.93 -7.21 -13.61
C GLU A 94 -7.47 -5.94 -14.30
N THR A 95 -8.57 -6.04 -15.02
CA THR A 95 -9.22 -4.89 -15.62
C THR A 95 -9.97 -4.07 -14.57
N TYR A 96 -9.93 -2.74 -14.69
CA TYR A 96 -10.69 -1.82 -13.83
C TYR A 96 -12.09 -1.63 -14.42
N THR A 97 -12.88 -2.71 -14.40
CA THR A 97 -14.27 -2.74 -14.85
C THR A 97 -15.01 -3.92 -14.23
N GLU A 98 -16.33 -3.81 -14.13
CA GLU A 98 -17.21 -4.91 -13.73
C GLU A 98 -17.40 -5.96 -14.85
N GLN A 99 -16.99 -5.62 -16.08
CA GLN A 99 -17.07 -6.53 -17.23
C GLN A 99 -15.82 -7.39 -17.36
N SER A 100 -16.03 -8.64 -17.76
CA SER A 100 -14.96 -9.63 -17.97
C SER A 100 -14.21 -9.37 -19.28
N TYR A 101 -13.28 -8.43 -19.24
CA TYR A 101 -12.34 -8.17 -20.34
C TYR A 101 -10.98 -8.82 -20.07
N CYS A 102 -10.26 -9.08 -21.15
CA CYS A 102 -8.92 -9.65 -21.12
C CYS A 102 -7.88 -8.55 -21.39
N ILE A 103 -6.72 -8.67 -20.77
CA ILE A 103 -5.57 -7.80 -20.99
C ILE A 103 -4.57 -8.58 -21.84
N LYS A 104 -4.21 -8.04 -23.01
CA LYS A 104 -3.07 -8.54 -23.79
C LYS A 104 -1.83 -7.75 -23.43
N PHE A 105 -0.76 -8.45 -23.08
CA PHE A 105 0.56 -7.88 -22.83
C PHE A 105 1.45 -8.07 -24.06
N TYR A 106 2.13 -7.01 -24.49
CA TYR A 106 3.03 -7.07 -25.66
C TYR A 106 4.50 -7.19 -25.26
N ASP A 107 4.85 -6.72 -24.07
CA ASP A 107 6.21 -6.65 -23.56
C ASP A 107 6.38 -7.51 -22.30
N ASP A 108 7.62 -7.90 -22.03
CA ASP A 108 8.00 -8.46 -20.73
C ASP A 108 7.94 -7.38 -19.65
N PHE A 109 7.50 -7.73 -18.45
CA PHE A 109 7.52 -6.76 -17.36
C PHE A 109 8.95 -6.57 -16.87
N LYS A 110 9.30 -5.33 -16.56
CA LYS A 110 10.57 -5.00 -15.90
C LYS A 110 10.29 -4.47 -14.52
N MET A 111 10.83 -5.15 -13.52
CA MET A 111 10.76 -4.69 -12.14
C MET A 111 12.15 -4.26 -11.68
N THR A 112 12.27 -3.04 -11.16
CA THR A 112 13.53 -2.54 -10.58
C THR A 112 13.39 -2.39 -9.08
N ILE A 113 14.27 -3.04 -8.33
CA ILE A 113 14.35 -2.96 -6.86
C ILE A 113 15.79 -2.65 -6.49
N ASN A 114 16.00 -1.59 -5.70
CA ASN A 114 17.34 -1.12 -5.30
C ASN A 114 18.32 -0.98 -6.47
N GLY A 115 17.85 -0.45 -7.61
CA GLY A 115 18.66 -0.25 -8.81
C GLY A 115 18.98 -1.54 -9.59
N LYS A 116 18.53 -2.71 -9.14
CA LYS A 116 18.64 -3.96 -9.89
C LYS A 116 17.36 -4.23 -10.68
N GLU A 117 17.50 -4.35 -11.99
CA GLU A 117 16.43 -4.72 -12.92
C GLU A 117 16.22 -6.24 -12.95
N TYR A 118 14.96 -6.65 -13.02
CA TYR A 118 14.53 -8.02 -13.22
C TYR A 118 13.49 -8.07 -14.35
N THR A 119 13.66 -9.01 -15.27
CA THR A 119 12.70 -9.26 -16.35
C THR A 119 11.76 -10.39 -15.96
N ILE A 120 10.46 -10.15 -16.08
CA ILE A 120 9.40 -11.13 -15.90
C ILE A 120 8.80 -11.38 -17.30
N PRO A 121 9.09 -12.54 -17.92
CA PRO A 121 8.59 -12.85 -19.25
C PRO A 121 7.06 -12.82 -19.28
N LYS A 122 6.48 -12.18 -20.30
CA LYS A 122 5.01 -12.10 -20.42
C LYS A 122 4.35 -13.48 -20.53
N GLU A 123 5.06 -14.47 -21.07
CA GLU A 123 4.59 -15.86 -21.19
C GLU A 123 4.47 -16.55 -19.82
N LYS A 124 5.08 -15.99 -18.77
CA LYS A 124 4.96 -16.48 -17.38
C LYS A 124 3.85 -15.77 -16.59
N ILE A 125 3.09 -14.87 -17.22
CA ILE A 125 1.91 -14.25 -16.62
C ILE A 125 0.75 -15.23 -16.75
N GLU A 126 0.28 -15.75 -15.63
CA GLU A 126 -0.82 -16.68 -15.56
C GLU A 126 -2.15 -15.94 -15.62
N GLU A 127 -2.95 -16.24 -16.65
CA GLU A 127 -4.35 -15.83 -16.70
C GLU A 127 -5.21 -16.77 -15.84
N LYS A 128 -6.06 -16.20 -14.98
CA LYS A 128 -7.00 -16.92 -14.12
C LYS A 128 -8.38 -16.27 -14.19
N GLU A 129 -9.32 -16.99 -14.78
CA GLU A 129 -10.74 -16.64 -14.72
C GLU A 129 -11.34 -17.05 -13.37
N ASN A 130 -12.06 -16.14 -12.73
CA ASN A 130 -12.84 -16.42 -11.52
C ASN A 130 -14.31 -16.15 -11.82
N LYS A 131 -15.15 -17.17 -11.57
CA LYS A 131 -16.60 -17.10 -11.66
C LYS A 131 -17.16 -16.85 -10.27
N TRP A 132 -17.96 -15.82 -10.14
CA TRP A 132 -18.65 -15.47 -8.90
C TRP A 132 -20.06 -16.07 -8.87
N ASN A 133 -20.65 -16.14 -7.68
CA ASN A 133 -21.97 -16.75 -7.45
C ASN A 133 -23.10 -16.02 -8.20
N ASP A 134 -22.91 -14.74 -8.53
CA ASP A 134 -23.84 -13.93 -9.33
C ASP A 134 -23.68 -14.13 -10.85
N GLY A 135 -22.78 -15.02 -11.27
CA GLY A 135 -22.48 -15.29 -12.68
C GLY A 135 -21.48 -14.32 -13.32
N SER A 136 -21.02 -13.30 -12.59
CA SER A 136 -19.96 -12.40 -13.08
C SER A 136 -18.63 -13.15 -13.20
N ILE A 137 -17.81 -12.74 -14.17
CA ILE A 137 -16.48 -13.30 -14.40
C ILE A 137 -15.45 -12.19 -14.23
N THR A 138 -14.34 -12.50 -13.56
CA THR A 138 -13.18 -11.61 -13.48
C THR A 138 -11.96 -12.34 -14.00
N VAL A 139 -11.17 -11.67 -14.84
CA VAL A 139 -9.94 -12.24 -15.39
C VAL A 139 -8.76 -11.58 -14.69
N LYS A 140 -7.99 -12.39 -13.98
CA LYS A 140 -6.84 -11.95 -13.19
C LYS A 140 -5.57 -12.45 -13.84
N TYR A 141 -4.56 -11.61 -13.88
CA TYR A 141 -3.25 -11.92 -14.41
C TYR A 141 -2.26 -11.91 -13.26
N LYS A 142 -1.64 -13.07 -12.99
CA LYS A 142 -0.70 -13.23 -11.88
C LYS A 142 0.69 -13.53 -12.40
N TRP A 143 1.70 -13.01 -11.72
CA TRP A 143 3.09 -13.33 -12.00
C TRP A 143 3.86 -13.55 -10.71
N LEU A 144 4.98 -14.26 -10.82
CA LEU A 144 5.92 -14.40 -9.72
C LEU A 144 6.81 -13.15 -9.68
N VAL A 145 6.76 -12.41 -8.57
CA VAL A 145 7.73 -11.35 -8.34
C VAL A 145 9.07 -11.95 -7.94
N PRO A 146 10.19 -11.54 -8.56
CA PRO A 146 11.52 -12.01 -8.20
C PRO A 146 11.92 -11.61 -6.77
N VAL A 147 11.39 -10.48 -6.28
CA VAL A 147 11.50 -10.06 -4.87
C VAL A 147 10.15 -9.52 -4.43
N ASN A 148 9.61 -10.04 -3.34
CA ASN A 148 8.36 -9.56 -2.76
C ASN A 148 8.67 -8.55 -1.65
N ILE A 149 8.57 -7.26 -1.96
CA ILE A 149 8.89 -6.19 -1.03
C ILE A 149 8.10 -6.31 0.28
N LEU A 150 6.86 -6.82 0.28
CA LEU A 150 6.05 -6.99 1.50
C LEU A 150 6.72 -7.91 2.54
N LYS A 151 7.60 -8.81 2.09
CA LYS A 151 8.33 -9.78 2.91
C LYS A 151 9.80 -9.42 3.15
N THR A 152 10.35 -8.46 2.42
CA THR A 152 11.74 -8.01 2.57
C THR A 152 11.82 -6.64 3.23
N ASP A 153 13.04 -6.13 3.40
CA ASP A 153 13.26 -4.80 3.99
C ASP A 153 13.19 -3.66 2.95
N ASP A 154 12.98 -3.99 1.67
CA ASP A 154 12.90 -3.03 0.58
C ASP A 154 11.59 -2.24 0.63
N ASN A 155 11.62 -0.91 0.57
CA ASN A 155 10.42 -0.10 0.73
C ASN A 155 9.68 0.20 -0.58
N GLU A 156 10.32 0.03 -1.72
CA GLU A 156 9.75 0.42 -3.00
C GLU A 156 10.26 -0.44 -4.15
N TYR A 157 9.50 -0.43 -5.24
CA TYR A 157 9.92 -0.98 -6.51
C TYR A 157 9.33 -0.17 -7.65
N ILE A 158 10.01 -0.20 -8.79
CA ILE A 158 9.52 0.35 -10.04
C ILE A 158 9.04 -0.79 -10.93
N LEU A 159 7.89 -0.64 -11.57
CA LEU A 159 7.32 -1.63 -12.47
C LEU A 159 7.00 -0.99 -13.82
N ASP A 160 7.61 -1.51 -14.88
CA ASP A 160 7.25 -1.25 -16.27
C ASP A 160 6.55 -2.49 -16.84
N ILE A 161 5.32 -2.29 -17.33
CA ILE A 161 4.47 -3.33 -17.92
C ILE A 161 4.51 -3.28 -19.45
N GLY A 162 5.03 -2.18 -20.01
CA GLY A 162 5.02 -1.93 -21.45
C GLY A 162 3.62 -1.61 -21.99
N GLU A 163 3.34 -2.08 -23.20
CA GLU A 163 2.08 -1.88 -23.88
C GLU A 163 1.04 -2.93 -23.50
N ILE A 164 -0.20 -2.48 -23.33
CA ILE A 164 -1.36 -3.34 -23.17
C ILE A 164 -2.46 -3.02 -24.17
N GLU A 165 -3.27 -4.02 -24.51
CA GLU A 165 -4.55 -3.85 -25.22
C GLU A 165 -5.64 -4.55 -24.40
N ILE A 166 -6.82 -3.93 -24.26
CA ILE A 166 -7.95 -4.56 -23.57
C ILE A 166 -8.94 -5.01 -24.62
N VAL A 167 -9.30 -6.30 -24.56
CA VAL A 167 -10.25 -6.92 -25.47
C VAL A 167 -11.39 -7.60 -24.72
N ASP A 168 -12.52 -7.78 -25.40
CA ASP A 168 -13.56 -8.67 -24.90
C ASP A 168 -13.24 -10.14 -25.22
N LYS A 169 -14.12 -11.06 -24.78
CA LYS A 169 -13.98 -12.50 -24.98
C LYS A 169 -13.99 -12.94 -26.45
N THR A 170 -14.49 -12.10 -27.35
CA THR A 170 -14.48 -12.37 -28.80
C THR A 170 -13.20 -11.87 -29.47
N GLY A 171 -12.35 -11.16 -28.71
CA GLY A 171 -11.13 -10.52 -29.22
C GLY A 171 -11.36 -9.12 -29.77
N LYS A 172 -12.57 -8.56 -29.65
CA LYS A 172 -12.85 -7.17 -30.07
C LYS A 172 -12.14 -6.21 -29.12
N ILE A 173 -11.49 -5.20 -29.70
CA ILE A 173 -10.75 -4.17 -28.97
C ILE A 173 -11.75 -3.26 -28.22
N ILE A 174 -11.57 -3.19 -26.90
CA ILE A 174 -12.28 -2.28 -25.99
C ILE A 174 -11.44 -1.05 -25.68
N LYS A 175 -10.14 -1.27 -25.44
CA LYS A 175 -9.16 -0.19 -25.31
C LYS A 175 -7.98 -0.51 -26.24
N PRO A 176 -7.63 0.40 -27.16
CA PRO A 176 -6.54 0.16 -28.10
C PRO A 176 -5.22 0.01 -27.35
N LYS A 177 -4.26 -0.62 -28.05
CA LYS A 177 -2.87 -0.71 -27.60
C LYS A 177 -2.35 0.64 -27.11
N GLU A 178 -1.95 0.69 -25.84
CA GLU A 178 -1.41 1.88 -25.18
C GLU A 178 -0.29 1.49 -24.22
N LYS A 179 0.79 2.29 -24.19
CA LYS A 179 1.88 2.11 -23.23
C LYS A 179 1.45 2.56 -21.83
N ILE A 180 1.60 1.67 -20.85
CA ILE A 180 1.45 2.01 -19.44
C ILE A 180 2.72 2.73 -18.98
N PRO A 181 2.62 3.88 -18.31
CA PRO A 181 3.79 4.55 -17.77
C PRO A 181 4.39 3.68 -16.67
N THR A 182 5.71 3.75 -16.55
CA THR A 182 6.44 3.07 -15.49
C THR A 182 5.93 3.54 -14.12
N LEU A 183 5.55 2.62 -13.25
CA LEU A 183 4.89 2.89 -11.97
C LEU A 183 5.88 2.73 -10.81
N LEU A 184 5.88 3.68 -9.88
CA LEU A 184 6.57 3.55 -8.60
C LEU A 184 5.58 3.05 -7.54
N PHE A 185 5.87 1.89 -6.96
CA PHE A 185 5.15 1.34 -5.83
C PHE A 185 5.92 1.56 -4.55
N LYS A 186 5.23 1.97 -3.48
CA LYS A 186 5.78 2.11 -2.13
C LYS A 186 5.05 1.22 -1.14
N LYS A 187 5.80 0.72 -0.17
CA LYS A 187 5.31 -0.13 0.91
C LYS A 187 4.62 0.69 1.98
N THR A 188 3.43 0.25 2.37
CA THR A 188 2.65 0.79 3.47
C THR A 188 2.52 -0.23 4.58
N VAL A 189 2.15 0.22 5.77
CA VAL A 189 1.87 -0.65 6.91
C VAL A 189 0.70 -0.13 7.73
N TYR A 190 -0.22 -1.03 8.03
CA TYR A 190 -1.25 -0.85 9.04
C TYR A 190 -0.91 -1.70 10.28
N VAL A 191 -0.83 -1.08 11.45
CA VAL A 191 -0.56 -1.75 12.73
C VAL A 191 -1.29 -1.09 13.88
N VAL A 192 -1.88 -1.89 14.75
CA VAL A 192 -2.52 -1.41 15.99
C VAL A 192 -2.13 -2.30 17.17
N LEU A 193 -1.55 -1.69 18.19
CA LEU A 193 -1.24 -2.32 19.47
C LEU A 193 -1.59 -1.32 20.58
N ALA A 194 -2.86 -1.34 20.99
CA ALA A 194 -3.47 -0.31 21.82
C ALA A 194 -2.89 -0.24 23.23
N ASP A 195 -2.51 -1.37 23.83
CA ASP A 195 -1.84 -1.47 25.13
C ASP A 195 -0.47 -0.74 25.17
N LYS A 196 0.22 -0.69 24.03
CA LYS A 196 1.44 0.08 23.81
C LYS A 196 1.19 1.46 23.18
N GLY A 197 -0.07 1.83 22.94
CA GLY A 197 -0.45 3.11 22.35
C GLY A 197 -0.04 3.26 20.89
N ILE A 198 0.16 2.14 20.18
CA ILE A 198 0.58 2.12 18.77
C ILE A 198 -0.68 2.04 17.92
N LYS A 199 -0.87 3.03 17.04
CA LYS A 199 -1.76 2.98 15.89
C LYS A 199 -1.04 3.73 14.78
N TYR A 200 -0.79 3.04 13.68
CA TYR A 200 -0.11 3.60 12.53
C TYR A 200 -0.71 3.03 11.24
N ASP A 201 -0.91 3.91 10.28
CA ASP A 201 -1.37 3.62 8.94
C ASP A 201 -0.65 4.62 8.01
N GLY A 202 0.25 4.13 7.16
CA GLY A 202 1.14 5.01 6.40
C GLY A 202 2.30 4.28 5.72
N TRP A 203 3.23 5.06 5.17
CA TRP A 203 4.44 4.55 4.50
C TRP A 203 5.40 3.90 5.50
N VAL A 204 5.97 2.74 5.14
CA VAL A 204 6.90 2.03 6.04
C VAL A 204 8.15 2.86 6.34
N GLU A 205 8.63 3.64 5.37
CA GLU A 205 9.78 4.54 5.53
C GLU A 205 9.56 5.65 6.57
N ASP A 206 8.29 6.03 6.81
CA ASP A 206 7.90 7.08 7.75
C ASP A 206 7.52 6.53 9.13
N TYR A 207 7.56 5.21 9.34
CA TYR A 207 7.27 4.62 10.63
C TYR A 207 8.36 5.03 11.65
N PRO A 208 8.03 5.64 12.82
CA PRO A 208 9.03 6.20 13.73
C PRO A 208 10.10 5.22 14.25
N GLY A 209 9.82 3.92 14.26
CA GLY A 209 10.80 2.87 14.64
C GLY A 209 11.48 2.18 13.46
N GLY A 210 11.18 2.60 12.22
CA GLY A 210 11.59 1.95 10.99
C GLY A 210 11.10 0.51 10.82
N ILE A 211 11.53 -0.13 9.74
CA ILE A 211 11.12 -1.50 9.41
C ILE A 211 11.51 -2.53 10.47
N LYS A 212 12.66 -2.34 11.13
CA LYS A 212 13.13 -3.26 12.20
C LYS A 212 12.13 -3.34 13.35
N ALA A 213 11.61 -2.20 13.82
CA ALA A 213 10.61 -2.18 14.89
C ALA A 213 9.30 -2.86 14.45
N LEU A 214 8.91 -2.73 13.18
CA LEU A 214 7.75 -3.44 12.64
C LEU A 214 7.99 -4.96 12.61
N ARG A 215 9.18 -5.43 12.21
CA ARG A 215 9.55 -6.86 12.27
C ARG A 215 9.56 -7.41 13.70
N GLU A 216 10.00 -6.62 14.67
CA GLU A 216 9.93 -6.98 16.10
C GLU A 216 8.47 -7.07 16.58
N LEU A 217 7.61 -6.15 16.15
CA LEU A 217 6.17 -6.24 16.42
C LEU A 217 5.58 -7.52 15.83
N GLU A 218 5.86 -7.86 14.57
CA GLU A 218 5.39 -9.13 13.99
C GLU A 218 5.78 -10.36 14.82
N LYS A 219 7.03 -10.42 15.30
CA LYS A 219 7.49 -11.50 16.18
C LYS A 219 6.71 -11.52 17.49
N TYR A 220 6.50 -10.36 18.10
CA TYR A 220 5.67 -10.22 19.29
C TYR A 220 4.25 -10.75 19.05
N PHE A 221 3.58 -10.31 17.98
CA PHE A 221 2.23 -10.76 17.62
C PHE A 221 2.15 -12.29 17.40
N LYS A 222 3.19 -12.91 16.84
CA LYS A 222 3.28 -14.37 16.68
C LYS A 222 3.48 -15.12 18.01
N SER A 223 4.14 -14.49 18.99
CA SER A 223 4.44 -15.10 20.28
C SER A 223 3.28 -15.11 21.28
N VAL A 224 2.27 -14.27 21.06
CA VAL A 224 1.09 -14.14 21.93
C VAL A 224 -0.16 -14.82 21.37
N LYS A 225 -0.02 -15.55 20.25
CA LYS A 225 -1.03 -16.44 19.66
C LYS A 225 -0.76 -17.88 20.10
#